data_AF-A0A2W4TTZ3-F1
#
_entry.id   AF-A0A2W4TTZ3-F1
#
_cell.length_a   1.000
_cell.length_b   1.000
_cell.length_c   1.000
_cell.angle_alpha   90.00
_cell.angle_beta   90.00
_cell.angle_gamma   90.00
#
_symmetry.space_group_name_H-M   'P 1'
#
loop_
_entity.id
_entity.type
_entity.pdbx_description
1 polymer ?
#
loop_
_entity_poly.entity_id
_entity_poly.type
_entity_poly.pdbx_seq_one_letter_code
_entity_poly.pdbx_strand_id
1 'polypeptide(L)'
;MDCHRKLTFALRSWPLPNSIGESKKFHFVRNCFWQGGLNCMRAGIAIPLLIAVGCIASASAAIAQTGIASTDDFEQCRREETMAELRLKACTAVIEDSSRIDEVRAEAFLNRGMAHAQLGDTSAAIADYTQGLKLNPKNRALYNRRGLAYELEGKRDLAIADFTAALSIDPEDIEALVYRGLSYAEAGDYNQAIVDFDTALALNPNDADVLVFRGETREALGDRDKAIEDYRKALSLDPQNEFAEAGLKRLGAKRD
;
A
#
# COMPACT_ATOMS: atom_id res chain seq x y z
N MET A 1 17.62 -15.13 5.18
CA MET A 1 17.22 -13.84 4.59
C MET A 1 16.37 -13.16 5.62
N ASP A 2 16.73 -11.93 5.99
CA ASP A 2 16.12 -11.19 7.10
C ASP A 2 14.65 -10.82 6.82
N CYS A 3 13.81 -10.77 7.86
CA CYS A 3 12.40 -10.35 7.77
C CYS A 3 12.27 -8.99 7.06
N HIS A 4 13.21 -8.09 7.37
CA HIS A 4 13.36 -6.76 6.75
C HIS A 4 13.42 -6.77 5.22
N ARG A 5 14.11 -7.74 4.60
CA ARG A 5 14.16 -7.82 3.13
C ARG A 5 12.85 -8.31 2.52
N LYS A 6 12.04 -9.07 3.26
CA LYS A 6 10.74 -9.55 2.80
C LYS A 6 9.66 -8.49 2.95
N LEU A 7 9.65 -7.74 4.06
CA LEU A 7 8.76 -6.59 4.21
C LEU A 7 9.03 -5.56 3.12
N THR A 8 10.30 -5.21 2.91
CA THR A 8 10.69 -4.27 1.84
C THR A 8 10.36 -4.82 0.45
N PHE A 9 10.47 -6.14 0.22
CA PHE A 9 10.09 -6.75 -1.07
C PHE A 9 8.58 -6.80 -1.27
N ALA A 10 7.81 -7.19 -0.25
CA ALA A 10 6.35 -7.20 -0.26
C ALA A 10 5.80 -5.79 -0.48
N LEU A 11 6.30 -4.78 0.26
CA LEU A 11 5.89 -3.38 0.12
C LEU A 11 6.30 -2.76 -1.23
N ARG A 12 7.39 -3.23 -1.87
CA ARG A 12 7.81 -2.77 -3.22
C ARG A 12 7.14 -3.50 -4.38
N SER A 13 6.54 -4.67 -4.14
CA SER A 13 5.90 -5.49 -5.17
C SER A 13 4.37 -5.57 -5.05
N TRP A 14 3.80 -5.01 -3.99
CA TRP A 14 2.35 -4.90 -3.79
C TRP A 14 1.75 -3.68 -4.49
N PRO A 15 0.73 -3.86 -5.34
CA PRO A 15 -0.32 -2.87 -5.43
C PRO A 15 -1.16 -3.01 -4.15
N LEU A 16 -1.15 -2.03 -3.25
CA LEU A 16 -1.91 -2.05 -1.99
C LEU A 16 -3.40 -2.36 -2.24
N PRO A 17 -3.94 -3.57 -1.96
CA PRO A 17 -5.36 -3.84 -2.04
C PRO A 17 -6.03 -3.41 -0.73
N ASN A 18 -7.26 -2.88 -0.79
CA ASN A 18 -8.02 -2.42 0.39
C ASN A 18 -8.89 -3.50 1.05
N SER A 19 -8.83 -4.77 0.64
CA SER A 19 -9.57 -5.84 1.31
C SER A 19 -9.04 -7.23 0.92
N ILE A 20 -8.66 -8.04 1.91
CA ILE A 20 -8.44 -9.47 1.70
C ILE A 20 -9.81 -10.14 1.81
N GLY A 21 -10.53 -10.09 0.69
CA GLY A 21 -11.84 -10.71 0.54
C GLY A 21 -12.07 -11.23 -0.86
N GLU A 22 -11.06 -11.39 -1.71
CA GLU A 22 -11.19 -12.08 -3.00
C GLU A 22 -9.87 -12.73 -3.39
N SER A 23 -9.86 -14.06 -3.41
CA SER A 23 -8.80 -14.89 -3.97
C SER A 23 -8.71 -14.67 -5.49
N LYS A 24 -7.98 -13.65 -5.95
CA LYS A 24 -7.58 -13.53 -7.35
C LYS A 24 -6.15 -14.00 -7.50
N LYS A 25 -6.02 -15.24 -7.99
CA LYS A 25 -4.77 -15.83 -8.49
C LYS A 25 -4.17 -14.89 -9.55
N PHE A 26 -3.05 -14.25 -9.25
CA PHE A 26 -2.27 -13.53 -10.25
C PHE A 26 -1.04 -14.34 -10.64
N HIS A 27 -1.10 -14.89 -11.85
CA HIS A 27 0.05 -15.50 -12.53
C HIS A 27 1.09 -14.41 -12.84
N PHE A 28 2.32 -14.66 -12.41
CA PHE A 28 3.49 -13.81 -12.63
C PHE A 28 3.86 -13.76 -14.12
N VAL A 29 3.50 -12.70 -14.84
CA VAL A 29 4.05 -12.42 -16.18
C VAL A 29 5.26 -11.51 -16.01
N ARG A 30 6.46 -12.12 -16.02
CA ARG A 30 7.72 -11.41 -16.28
C ARG A 30 7.65 -10.79 -17.67
N ASN A 31 7.87 -9.47 -17.78
CA ASN A 31 8.63 -8.88 -18.87
C ASN A 31 8.92 -7.40 -18.60
N CYS A 32 10.14 -7.10 -18.15
CA CYS A 32 10.77 -5.80 -18.42
C CYS A 32 11.91 -6.00 -19.41
N PHE A 33 11.68 -5.38 -20.55
CA PHE A 33 12.57 -5.02 -21.64
C PHE A 33 13.98 -4.60 -21.18
N TRP A 34 14.99 -5.14 -21.89
CA TRP A 34 16.31 -4.56 -22.04
C TRP A 34 16.70 -4.73 -23.52
N GLN A 35 16.66 -3.64 -24.28
CA GLN A 35 17.65 -3.32 -25.33
C GLN A 35 17.34 -1.96 -25.92
N GLY A 36 18.26 -1.01 -25.71
CA GLY A 36 18.31 0.23 -26.46
C GLY A 36 18.80 -0.03 -27.89
N GLY A 37 18.46 0.88 -28.80
CA GLY A 37 18.98 0.87 -30.16
C GLY A 37 18.19 1.79 -31.08
N LEU A 38 18.89 2.80 -31.59
CA LEU A 38 18.49 3.80 -32.58
C LEU A 38 17.59 3.28 -33.71
N ASN A 39 16.56 4.06 -34.08
CA ASN A 39 16.31 4.53 -35.46
C ASN A 39 15.00 5.34 -35.55
N CYS A 40 15.09 6.67 -35.58
CA CYS A 40 14.05 7.52 -36.15
C CYS A 40 14.35 7.72 -37.64
N MET A 41 13.60 7.03 -38.51
CA MET A 41 13.56 7.34 -39.94
C MET A 41 12.67 8.55 -40.22
N ARG A 42 13.17 9.39 -41.13
CA ARG A 42 12.52 10.55 -41.73
C ARG A 42 11.31 10.16 -42.59
N ALA A 43 10.22 10.91 -42.44
CA ALA A 43 9.32 11.37 -43.50
C ALA A 43 8.52 12.54 -42.87
N GLY A 44 8.52 13.79 -43.33
CA GLY A 44 8.60 14.28 -44.70
C GLY A 44 7.18 14.45 -45.25
N ILE A 45 6.49 15.54 -44.90
CA ILE A 45 5.58 16.34 -45.76
C ILE A 45 5.42 17.72 -45.09
N ALA A 46 5.82 18.74 -45.84
CA ALA A 46 5.48 20.15 -45.61
C ALA A 46 4.21 20.48 -46.41
N ILE A 47 3.40 21.44 -45.95
CA ILE A 47 2.51 22.30 -46.77
C ILE A 47 1.90 23.40 -45.85
N PRO A 48 1.57 24.61 -46.38
CA PRO A 48 2.08 25.87 -45.83
C PRO A 48 1.05 26.79 -45.16
N LEU A 49 1.63 27.88 -44.65
CA LEU A 49 1.10 29.09 -44.02
C LEU A 49 -0.01 29.84 -44.78
N LEU A 50 -0.71 30.70 -44.00
CA LEU A 50 -1.68 31.78 -44.32
C LEU A 50 -3.14 31.32 -44.23
N ILE A 51 -3.98 31.88 -43.35
CA ILE A 51 -4.43 33.28 -43.36
C ILE A 51 -4.75 33.76 -41.93
N ALA A 52 -4.27 34.97 -41.61
CA ALA A 52 -4.71 35.76 -40.47
C ALA A 52 -6.08 36.40 -40.75
N VAL A 53 -7.07 36.20 -39.88
CA VAL A 53 -8.22 37.11 -39.70
C VAL A 53 -8.65 37.08 -38.24
N GLY A 54 -8.69 38.26 -37.62
CA GLY A 54 -9.71 38.57 -36.60
C GLY A 54 -9.31 38.34 -35.15
N CYS A 55 -8.52 39.28 -34.59
CA CYS A 55 -8.64 39.63 -33.17
C CYS A 55 -10.09 40.04 -32.87
N ILE A 56 -10.83 39.21 -32.16
CA ILE A 56 -11.90 39.68 -31.29
C ILE A 56 -11.46 39.30 -29.88
N ALA A 57 -10.82 40.26 -29.22
CA ALA A 57 -10.61 40.22 -27.80
C ALA A 57 -11.98 40.39 -27.12
N SER A 58 -12.74 39.30 -26.98
CA SER A 58 -13.67 39.23 -25.87
C SER A 58 -12.82 38.92 -24.66
N ALA A 59 -12.66 39.93 -23.79
CA ALA A 59 -12.19 39.75 -22.44
C ALA A 59 -13.10 38.73 -21.75
N SER A 60 -12.72 37.45 -21.82
CA SER A 60 -13.22 36.45 -20.90
C SER A 60 -12.69 36.87 -19.55
N ALA A 61 -13.53 37.56 -18.78
CA ALA A 61 -13.33 37.68 -17.35
C ALA A 61 -13.04 36.26 -16.86
N ALA A 62 -11.81 36.03 -16.41
CA ALA A 62 -11.48 34.86 -15.64
C ALA A 62 -12.32 34.96 -14.37
N ILE A 63 -13.53 34.38 -14.42
CA ILE A 63 -14.22 33.98 -13.21
C ILE A 63 -13.21 33.06 -12.55
N ALA A 64 -12.60 33.52 -11.45
CA ALA A 64 -11.82 32.67 -10.58
C ALA A 64 -12.71 31.47 -10.33
N GLN A 65 -12.37 30.32 -10.92
CA GLN A 65 -13.11 29.10 -10.74
C GLN A 65 -13.10 28.87 -9.24
N THR A 66 -14.25 29.13 -8.62
CA THR A 66 -14.52 28.71 -7.24
C THR A 66 -14.18 27.23 -7.24
N GLY A 67 -13.16 26.86 -6.46
CA GLY A 67 -12.56 25.52 -6.42
C GLY A 67 -13.53 24.48 -5.88
N ILE A 68 -14.61 24.24 -6.61
CA ILE A 68 -15.62 23.23 -6.34
C ILE A 68 -15.28 22.05 -7.24
N ALA A 69 -15.03 20.89 -6.63
CA ALA A 69 -14.72 19.68 -7.37
C ALA A 69 -15.93 19.23 -8.18
N SER A 70 -15.70 18.84 -9.43
CA SER A 70 -16.74 18.27 -10.29
C SER A 70 -17.14 16.86 -9.81
N THR A 71 -18.26 16.34 -10.34
CA THR A 71 -18.65 14.95 -10.09
C THR A 71 -17.61 13.96 -10.62
N ASP A 72 -16.97 14.30 -11.73
CA ASP A 72 -15.89 13.50 -12.33
C ASP A 72 -14.64 13.48 -11.44
N ASP A 73 -14.27 14.61 -10.82
CA ASP A 73 -13.16 14.66 -9.86
C ASP A 73 -13.42 13.76 -8.64
N PHE A 74 -14.65 13.72 -8.15
CA PHE A 74 -15.01 12.84 -7.04
C PHE A 74 -14.89 11.36 -7.42
N GLU A 75 -15.41 10.98 -8.59
CA GLU A 75 -15.33 9.60 -9.07
C GLU A 75 -13.88 9.18 -9.33
N GLN A 76 -13.09 10.01 -10.01
CA GLN A 76 -11.69 9.72 -10.31
C GLN A 76 -10.83 9.64 -9.05
N CYS A 77 -11.09 10.49 -8.05
CA CYS A 77 -10.38 10.44 -6.77
C CYS A 77 -10.62 9.11 -6.03
N ARG A 78 -11.84 8.57 -6.08
CA ARG A 78 -12.21 7.35 -5.33
C ARG A 78 -11.94 6.04 -6.06
N ARG A 79 -11.94 6.03 -7.39
CA ARG A 79 -11.80 4.78 -8.17
C ARG A 79 -10.37 4.24 -8.10
N GLU A 80 -10.25 2.97 -7.72
CA GLU A 80 -8.98 2.25 -7.57
C GLU A 80 -8.23 2.04 -8.91
N GLU A 81 -8.95 1.95 -10.02
CA GLU A 81 -8.39 1.74 -11.36
C GLU A 81 -7.86 3.04 -12.00
N THR A 82 -8.16 4.19 -11.42
CA THR A 82 -7.66 5.48 -11.91
C THR A 82 -6.14 5.53 -11.82
N MET A 83 -5.48 5.87 -12.92
CA MET A 83 -4.04 6.11 -12.97
C MET A 83 -3.63 7.11 -11.88
N ALA A 84 -2.52 6.81 -11.18
CA ALA A 84 -2.07 7.60 -10.03
C ALA A 84 -2.00 9.11 -10.32
N GLU A 85 -1.46 9.50 -11.47
CA GLU A 85 -1.37 10.92 -11.88
C GLU A 85 -2.72 11.62 -12.03
N LEU A 86 -3.73 10.91 -12.52
CA LEU A 86 -5.10 11.45 -12.63
C LEU A 86 -5.75 11.53 -11.25
N ARG A 87 -5.55 10.50 -10.41
CA ARG A 87 -6.04 10.50 -9.02
C ARG A 87 -5.47 11.67 -8.23
N LEU A 88 -4.19 12.02 -8.42
CA LEU A 88 -3.56 13.17 -7.77
C LEU A 88 -4.33 14.47 -8.06
N LYS A 89 -4.65 14.73 -9.32
CA LYS A 89 -5.37 15.94 -9.75
C LYS A 89 -6.79 15.96 -9.20
N ALA A 90 -7.51 14.87 -9.38
CA ALA A 90 -8.89 14.72 -8.96
C ALA A 90 -9.05 14.88 -7.44
N CYS A 91 -8.23 14.20 -6.64
CA CYS A 91 -8.27 14.33 -5.19
C CYS A 91 -7.84 15.71 -4.71
N THR A 92 -6.92 16.38 -5.40
CA THR A 92 -6.54 17.76 -5.07
C THR A 92 -7.74 18.71 -5.20
N ALA A 93 -8.52 18.60 -6.28
CA ALA A 93 -9.75 19.38 -6.44
C ALA A 93 -10.74 19.12 -5.29
N VAL A 94 -10.94 17.85 -4.89
CA VAL A 94 -11.84 17.49 -3.77
C VAL A 94 -11.33 18.03 -2.42
N ILE A 95 -10.02 18.01 -2.20
CA ILE A 95 -9.39 18.53 -0.97
C ILE A 95 -9.54 20.05 -0.86
N GLU A 96 -9.39 20.76 -1.98
CA GLU A 96 -9.48 22.23 -2.04
C GLU A 96 -10.93 22.74 -1.98
N ASP A 97 -11.90 21.88 -2.30
CA ASP A 97 -13.33 22.16 -2.17
C ASP A 97 -13.76 22.26 -0.70
N SER A 98 -13.66 23.48 -0.16
CA SER A 98 -14.05 23.83 1.21
C SER A 98 -15.53 23.62 1.53
N SER A 99 -16.39 23.38 0.52
CA SER A 99 -17.79 23.04 0.75
C SER A 99 -17.98 21.58 1.20
N ARG A 100 -16.94 20.74 1.05
CA ARG A 100 -16.97 19.33 1.45
C ARG A 100 -16.76 19.17 2.95
N ILE A 101 -17.52 18.25 3.53
CA ILE A 101 -17.36 17.84 4.91
C ILE A 101 -16.00 17.18 5.14
N ASP A 102 -15.51 17.28 6.37
CA ASP A 102 -14.17 16.80 6.76
C ASP A 102 -13.95 15.31 6.46
N GLU A 103 -14.99 14.48 6.59
CA GLU A 103 -14.92 13.06 6.27
C GLU A 103 -14.58 12.79 4.80
N VAL A 104 -15.23 13.49 3.87
CA VAL A 104 -14.98 13.38 2.42
C VAL A 104 -13.59 13.89 2.08
N ARG A 105 -13.17 14.99 2.69
CA ARG A 105 -11.83 15.55 2.49
C ARG A 105 -10.75 14.63 3.05
N ALA A 106 -11.00 13.99 4.19
CA ALA A 106 -10.10 12.98 4.76
C ALA A 106 -9.94 11.76 3.85
N GLU A 107 -11.04 11.28 3.23
CA GLU A 107 -10.97 10.21 2.22
C GLU A 107 -10.19 10.65 0.97
N ALA A 108 -10.35 11.91 0.53
CA ALA A 108 -9.58 12.43 -0.59
C ALA A 108 -8.08 12.54 -0.28
N PHE A 109 -7.71 12.93 0.95
CA PHE A 109 -6.33 12.86 1.43
C PHE A 109 -5.78 11.43 1.45
N LEU A 110 -6.57 10.45 1.93
CA LEU A 110 -6.20 9.04 1.89
C LEU A 110 -5.90 8.58 0.45
N ASN A 111 -6.80 8.88 -0.48
CA ASN A 111 -6.68 8.45 -1.87
C ASN A 111 -5.53 9.14 -2.62
N ARG A 112 -5.29 10.44 -2.35
CA ARG A 112 -4.15 11.17 -2.90
C ARG A 112 -2.83 10.66 -2.33
N GLY A 113 -2.77 10.39 -1.02
CA GLY A 113 -1.60 9.80 -0.39
C GLY A 113 -1.27 8.42 -0.97
N MET A 114 -2.28 7.59 -1.24
CA MET A 114 -2.06 6.31 -1.94
C MET A 114 -1.49 6.50 -3.35
N ALA A 115 -1.95 7.50 -4.10
CA ALA A 115 -1.38 7.81 -5.42
C ALA A 115 0.07 8.29 -5.33
N HIS A 116 0.41 9.12 -4.33
CA HIS A 116 1.79 9.51 -4.06
C HIS A 116 2.68 8.28 -3.76
N ALA A 117 2.22 7.37 -2.90
CA ALA A 117 2.93 6.14 -2.59
C ALA A 117 3.15 5.25 -3.82
N GLN A 118 2.15 5.12 -4.70
CA GLN A 118 2.27 4.37 -5.97
C GLN A 118 3.32 4.98 -6.91
N LEU A 119 3.50 6.30 -6.87
CA LEU A 119 4.52 7.02 -7.64
C LEU A 119 5.90 7.04 -6.94
N GLY A 120 6.01 6.41 -5.77
CA GLY A 120 7.24 6.36 -4.98
C GLY A 120 7.49 7.59 -4.09
N ASP A 121 6.58 8.56 -4.07
CA ASP A 121 6.68 9.76 -3.23
C ASP A 121 6.11 9.47 -1.83
N THR A 122 6.89 8.72 -1.04
CA THR A 122 6.47 8.27 0.29
C THR A 122 6.29 9.45 1.26
N SER A 123 7.12 10.49 1.13
CA SER A 123 7.03 11.65 2.02
C SER A 123 5.78 12.49 1.76
N ALA A 124 5.37 12.66 0.49
CA ALA A 124 4.08 13.29 0.18
C ALA A 124 2.90 12.45 0.66
N ALA A 125 2.97 11.12 0.54
CA ALA A 125 1.96 10.21 1.07
C ALA A 125 1.76 10.38 2.59
N ILE A 126 2.85 10.40 3.37
CA ILE A 126 2.81 10.63 4.83
C ILE A 126 2.19 11.99 5.16
N ALA A 127 2.52 13.03 4.40
CA ALA A 127 1.97 14.36 4.60
C ALA A 127 0.44 14.36 4.39
N ASP A 128 -0.03 13.74 3.31
CA ASP A 128 -1.46 13.62 3.01
C ASP A 128 -2.20 12.81 4.09
N TYR A 129 -1.66 11.66 4.49
CA TYR A 129 -2.29 10.86 5.55
C TYR A 129 -2.38 11.62 6.87
N THR A 130 -1.35 12.41 7.18
CA THR A 130 -1.33 13.27 8.37
C THR A 130 -2.39 14.37 8.30
N GLN A 131 -2.63 14.99 7.15
CA GLN A 131 -3.71 15.96 7.00
C GLN A 131 -5.09 15.30 7.08
N GLY A 132 -5.25 14.12 6.47
CA GLY A 132 -6.47 13.34 6.58
C GLY A 132 -6.83 13.01 8.04
N LEU A 133 -5.85 12.61 8.85
CA LEU A 133 -6.07 12.29 10.27
C LEU A 133 -6.42 13.51 11.12
N LYS A 134 -6.01 14.72 10.73
CA LYS A 134 -6.48 15.95 11.40
C LYS A 134 -7.97 16.20 11.17
N LEU A 135 -8.48 15.83 10.00
CA LEU A 135 -9.88 15.98 9.62
C LEU A 135 -10.73 14.83 10.17
N ASN A 136 -10.23 13.60 10.12
CA ASN A 136 -10.90 12.42 10.66
C ASN A 136 -9.91 11.53 11.46
N PRO A 137 -9.76 11.79 12.77
CA PRO A 137 -8.85 11.02 13.63
C PRO A 137 -9.35 9.62 13.96
N LYS A 138 -10.56 9.23 13.51
CA LYS A 138 -11.10 7.87 13.67
C LYS A 138 -11.00 7.05 12.38
N ASN A 139 -10.32 7.57 11.35
CA ASN A 139 -10.13 6.84 10.11
C ASN A 139 -8.96 5.85 10.25
N ARG A 140 -9.29 4.58 10.47
CA ARG A 140 -8.34 3.47 10.57
C ARG A 140 -7.43 3.33 9.34
N ALA A 141 -7.98 3.46 8.14
CA ALA A 141 -7.22 3.27 6.90
C ALA A 141 -6.10 4.31 6.76
N LEU A 142 -6.32 5.55 7.23
CA LEU A 142 -5.29 6.58 7.26
C LEU A 142 -4.12 6.22 8.19
N TYR A 143 -4.40 5.61 9.35
CA TYR A 143 -3.35 5.09 10.22
C TYR A 143 -2.60 3.91 9.58
N ASN A 144 -3.29 2.91 9.02
CA ASN A 144 -2.63 1.77 8.37
C ASN A 144 -1.71 2.24 7.23
N ARG A 145 -2.20 3.11 6.35
CA ARG A 145 -1.44 3.58 5.19
C ARG A 145 -0.25 4.44 5.60
N ARG A 146 -0.38 5.25 6.66
CA ARG A 146 0.75 6.02 7.18
C ARG A 146 1.78 5.15 7.91
N GLY A 147 1.33 4.14 8.66
CA GLY A 147 2.20 3.14 9.28
C GLY A 147 3.05 2.41 8.24
N LEU A 148 2.45 1.97 7.14
CA LEU A 148 3.17 1.35 6.02
C LEU A 148 4.19 2.29 5.37
N ALA A 149 3.82 3.56 5.19
CA ALA A 149 4.74 4.57 4.66
C ALA A 149 5.91 4.82 5.63
N TYR A 150 5.68 4.78 6.94
CA TYR A 150 6.75 4.86 7.93
C TYR A 150 7.67 3.64 7.92
N GLU A 151 7.16 2.42 7.73
CA GLU A 151 8.00 1.23 7.51
C GLU A 151 8.90 1.38 6.28
N LEU A 152 8.36 1.90 5.16
CA LEU A 152 9.14 2.17 3.95
C LEU A 152 10.28 3.20 4.17
N GLU A 153 10.07 4.17 5.06
CA GLU A 153 11.09 5.14 5.47
C GLU A 153 12.01 4.62 6.61
N GLY A 154 11.80 3.39 7.09
CA GLY A 154 12.54 2.80 8.21
C GLY A 154 12.20 3.40 9.59
N LYS A 155 11.10 4.14 9.70
CA LYS A 155 10.62 4.81 10.93
C LYS A 155 9.70 3.88 11.73
N ARG A 156 10.24 2.74 12.13
CA ARG A 156 9.50 1.63 12.75
C ARG A 156 8.67 2.00 13.98
N ASP A 157 9.22 2.82 14.89
CA ASP A 157 8.47 3.23 16.09
C ASP A 157 7.19 4.01 15.75
N LEU A 158 7.25 4.84 14.70
CA LEU A 158 6.08 5.57 14.21
C LEU A 158 5.08 4.64 13.53
N ALA A 159 5.57 3.62 12.81
CA ALA A 159 4.71 2.62 12.20
C ALA A 159 3.95 1.80 13.25
N ILE A 160 4.63 1.30 14.28
CA ILE A 160 4.02 0.58 15.41
C ILE A 160 2.97 1.46 16.11
N ALA A 161 3.26 2.74 16.31
CA ALA A 161 2.31 3.68 16.90
C ALA A 161 1.06 3.85 16.04
N ASP A 162 1.21 3.98 14.72
CA ASP A 162 0.08 4.11 13.79
C ASP A 162 -0.76 2.82 13.71
N PHE A 163 -0.14 1.64 13.60
CA PHE A 163 -0.89 0.38 13.63
C PHE A 163 -1.60 0.17 14.98
N THR A 164 -1.00 0.61 16.08
CA THR A 164 -1.66 0.58 17.39
C THR A 164 -2.86 1.51 17.46
N ALA A 165 -2.76 2.70 16.86
CA ALA A 165 -3.90 3.62 16.75
C ALA A 165 -5.02 3.02 15.88
N ALA A 166 -4.68 2.37 14.76
CA ALA A 166 -5.63 1.64 13.93
C ALA A 166 -6.36 0.54 14.72
N LEU A 167 -5.62 -0.29 15.46
CA LEU A 167 -6.18 -1.36 16.29
C LEU A 167 -6.98 -0.86 17.49
N SER A 168 -6.73 0.36 17.95
CA SER A 168 -7.56 1.01 18.97
C SER A 168 -8.93 1.44 18.42
N ILE A 169 -9.03 1.65 17.10
CA ILE A 169 -10.29 1.95 16.39
C ILE A 169 -11.01 0.64 16.03
N ASP A 170 -10.26 -0.35 15.55
CA ASP A 170 -10.78 -1.65 15.12
C ASP A 170 -9.81 -2.77 15.53
N PRO A 171 -10.08 -3.43 16.67
CA PRO A 171 -9.21 -4.49 17.18
C PRO A 171 -9.10 -5.74 16.29
N GLU A 172 -10.01 -5.90 15.33
CA GLU A 172 -10.05 -7.06 14.43
C GLU A 172 -9.44 -6.76 13.05
N ASP A 173 -8.78 -5.61 12.88
CA ASP A 173 -8.06 -5.28 11.65
C ASP A 173 -6.83 -6.20 11.48
N ILE A 174 -7.02 -7.27 10.69
CA ILE A 174 -5.99 -8.25 10.37
C ILE A 174 -4.77 -7.58 9.71
N GLU A 175 -4.97 -6.59 8.83
CA GLU A 175 -3.88 -5.90 8.15
C GLU A 175 -2.99 -5.17 9.18
N ALA A 176 -3.62 -4.45 10.11
CA ALA A 176 -2.90 -3.74 11.17
C ALA A 176 -2.22 -4.70 12.16
N LEU A 177 -2.85 -5.83 12.52
CA LEU A 177 -2.23 -6.88 13.35
C LEU A 177 -0.98 -7.45 12.69
N VAL A 178 -1.10 -7.85 11.42
CA VAL A 178 0.01 -8.47 10.68
C VAL A 178 1.18 -7.50 10.55
N TYR A 179 0.92 -6.24 10.17
CA TYR A 179 1.99 -5.28 10.01
C TYR A 179 2.63 -4.85 11.31
N ARG A 180 1.85 -4.65 12.39
CA ARG A 180 2.43 -4.38 13.70
C ARG A 180 3.25 -5.57 14.20
N GLY A 181 2.77 -6.79 13.97
CA GLY A 181 3.50 -8.01 14.30
C GLY A 181 4.83 -8.11 13.56
N LEU A 182 4.85 -7.78 12.27
CA LEU A 182 6.08 -7.70 11.47
C LEU A 182 7.03 -6.62 11.99
N SER A 183 6.53 -5.43 12.30
CA SER A 183 7.32 -4.36 12.91
C SER A 183 7.93 -4.80 14.24
N TYR A 184 7.17 -5.44 15.13
CA TYR A 184 7.71 -5.98 16.39
C TYR A 184 8.77 -7.05 16.15
N ALA A 185 8.56 -7.96 15.19
CA ALA A 185 9.54 -9.01 14.88
C ALA A 185 10.85 -8.39 14.36
N GLU A 186 10.78 -7.36 13.52
CA GLU A 186 11.96 -6.63 13.05
C GLU A 186 12.65 -5.81 14.16
N ALA A 187 11.90 -5.34 15.15
CA ALA A 187 12.45 -4.69 16.34
C ALA A 187 13.09 -5.69 17.34
N GLY A 188 12.89 -7.00 17.14
CA GLY A 188 13.34 -8.05 18.07
C GLY A 188 12.34 -8.34 19.20
N ASP A 189 11.19 -7.69 19.20
CA ASP A 189 10.10 -7.88 20.17
C ASP A 189 9.22 -9.09 19.80
N TYR A 190 9.85 -10.25 19.66
CA TYR A 190 9.22 -11.47 19.13
C TYR A 190 7.97 -11.91 19.89
N ASN A 191 7.90 -11.67 21.20
CA ASN A 191 6.71 -12.00 21.99
C ASN A 191 5.49 -11.16 21.59
N GLN A 192 5.66 -9.85 21.36
CA GLN A 192 4.55 -8.99 20.92
C GLN A 192 4.14 -9.32 19.49
N ALA A 193 5.12 -9.61 18.62
CA ALA A 193 4.86 -10.08 17.27
C ALA A 193 4.00 -11.35 17.24
N ILE A 194 4.33 -12.35 18.07
CA ILE A 194 3.56 -13.60 18.17
C ILE A 194 2.14 -13.33 18.66
N VAL A 195 1.93 -12.43 19.62
CA VAL A 195 0.57 -12.07 20.08
C VAL A 195 -0.27 -11.50 18.94
N ASP A 196 0.29 -10.61 18.13
CA ASP A 196 -0.41 -10.03 16.99
C ASP A 196 -0.70 -11.08 15.91
N PHE A 197 0.26 -11.96 15.60
CA PHE A 197 0.05 -13.05 14.64
C PHE A 197 -0.94 -14.11 15.14
N ASP A 198 -0.92 -14.44 16.43
CA ASP A 198 -1.89 -15.35 17.04
C ASP A 198 -3.31 -14.77 16.94
N THR A 199 -3.46 -13.47 17.18
CA THR A 199 -4.75 -12.77 17.04
C THR A 199 -5.21 -12.76 15.58
N ALA A 200 -4.31 -12.44 14.63
CA ALA A 200 -4.62 -12.48 13.20
C ALA A 200 -5.03 -13.89 12.74
N LEU A 201 -4.35 -14.94 13.22
CA LEU A 201 -4.69 -16.34 12.90
C LEU A 201 -5.93 -16.85 13.64
N ALA A 202 -6.36 -16.21 14.73
CA ALA A 202 -7.65 -16.50 15.34
C ALA A 202 -8.80 -15.98 14.45
N LEU A 203 -8.61 -14.84 13.79
CA LEU A 203 -9.57 -14.22 12.86
C LEU A 203 -9.54 -14.90 11.49
N ASN A 204 -8.36 -15.26 10.99
CA ASN A 204 -8.16 -16.01 9.73
C ASN A 204 -7.19 -17.19 9.92
N PRO A 205 -7.67 -18.38 10.33
CA PRO A 205 -6.82 -19.53 10.66
C PRO A 205 -6.04 -20.14 9.49
N ASN A 206 -6.40 -19.79 8.25
CA ASN A 206 -5.86 -20.38 7.03
C ASN A 206 -5.01 -19.38 6.23
N ASP A 207 -4.48 -18.36 6.89
CA ASP A 207 -3.52 -17.44 6.29
C ASP A 207 -2.11 -18.04 6.29
N ALA A 208 -1.68 -18.54 5.12
CA ALA A 208 -0.38 -19.17 4.96
C ALA A 208 0.78 -18.19 5.19
N ASP A 209 0.63 -16.92 4.83
CA ASP A 209 1.68 -15.91 4.98
C ASP A 209 1.85 -15.55 6.46
N VAL A 210 0.75 -15.37 7.20
CA VAL A 210 0.83 -15.10 8.65
C VAL A 210 1.40 -16.30 9.41
N LEU A 211 1.09 -17.54 9.00
CA LEU A 211 1.74 -18.73 9.54
C LEU A 211 3.25 -18.71 9.30
N VAL A 212 3.71 -18.31 8.11
CA VAL A 212 5.15 -18.14 7.83
C VAL A 212 5.76 -17.07 8.72
N PHE A 213 5.14 -15.91 8.85
CA PHE A 213 5.66 -14.81 9.68
C PHE A 213 5.77 -15.22 11.16
N ARG A 214 4.74 -15.90 11.69
CA ARG A 214 4.78 -16.44 13.05
C ARG A 214 5.84 -17.53 13.21
N GLY A 215 5.96 -18.43 12.23
CA GLY A 215 7.00 -19.47 12.21
C GLY A 215 8.41 -18.89 12.23
N GLU A 216 8.70 -17.86 11.43
CA GLU A 216 9.99 -17.16 11.43
C GLU A 216 10.26 -16.43 12.75
N THR A 217 9.23 -15.83 13.33
CA THR A 217 9.33 -15.17 14.64
C THR A 217 9.60 -16.17 15.75
N ARG A 218 8.94 -17.33 15.72
CA ARG A 218 9.17 -18.44 16.67
C ARG A 218 10.56 -19.06 16.49
N GLU A 219 11.04 -19.22 15.26
CA GLU A 219 12.42 -19.63 14.96
C GLU A 219 13.41 -18.65 15.61
N ALA A 220 13.21 -17.35 15.43
CA ALA A 220 14.07 -16.31 16.01
C ALA A 220 14.01 -16.27 17.55
N LEU A 221 12.86 -16.59 18.15
CA LEU A 221 12.68 -16.75 19.59
C LEU A 221 13.28 -18.05 20.15
N GLY A 222 13.62 -19.01 19.28
CA GLY A 222 14.15 -20.33 19.65
C GLY A 222 13.08 -21.41 19.87
N ASP A 223 11.80 -21.11 19.62
CA ASP A 223 10.69 -22.06 19.71
C ASP A 223 10.58 -22.90 18.42
N ARG A 224 11.58 -23.76 18.25
CA ARG A 224 11.80 -24.54 17.03
C ARG A 224 10.63 -25.46 16.68
N ASP A 225 10.04 -26.14 17.65
CA ASP A 225 8.98 -27.12 17.40
C ASP A 225 7.72 -26.43 16.88
N LYS A 226 7.31 -25.32 17.51
CA LYS A 226 6.16 -24.54 17.02
C LYS A 226 6.42 -23.84 15.69
N ALA A 227 7.66 -23.45 15.40
CA ALA A 227 8.02 -22.92 14.08
C ALA A 227 7.83 -23.98 12.98
N ILE A 228 8.24 -25.23 13.22
CA ILE A 228 8.05 -26.35 12.30
C ILE A 228 6.55 -26.62 12.06
N GLU A 229 5.73 -26.60 13.12
CA GLU A 229 4.27 -26.74 13.01
C GLU A 229 3.66 -25.67 12.10
N ASP A 230 4.05 -24.41 12.30
CA ASP A 230 3.57 -23.29 11.49
C ASP A 230 3.96 -23.44 10.01
N TYR A 231 5.21 -23.80 9.73
CA TYR A 231 5.66 -24.01 8.36
C TYR A 231 4.97 -25.20 7.67
N ARG A 232 4.75 -26.31 8.37
CA ARG A 232 4.00 -27.44 7.82
C ARG A 232 2.55 -27.05 7.53
N LYS A 233 1.91 -26.30 8.43
CA LYS A 233 0.55 -25.81 8.19
C LYS A 233 0.51 -24.85 7.00
N ALA A 234 1.45 -23.92 6.89
CA ALA A 234 1.57 -23.03 5.74
C ALA A 234 1.73 -23.82 4.43
N LEU A 235 2.56 -24.86 4.40
CA LEU A 235 2.75 -25.72 3.22
C LEU A 235 1.55 -26.61 2.90
N SER A 236 0.73 -26.97 3.89
CA SER A 236 -0.53 -27.67 3.64
C SER A 236 -1.56 -26.78 2.94
N LEU A 237 -1.49 -25.46 3.17
CA LEU A 237 -2.38 -24.46 2.57
C LEU A 237 -1.84 -23.96 1.22
N ASP A 238 -0.53 -23.73 1.12
CA ASP A 238 0.18 -23.38 -0.10
C ASP A 238 1.45 -24.25 -0.25
N PRO A 239 1.36 -25.37 -0.99
CA PRO A 239 2.50 -26.27 -1.20
C PRO A 239 3.70 -25.65 -1.93
N GLN A 240 3.52 -24.49 -2.57
CA GLN A 240 4.59 -23.78 -3.28
C GLN A 240 5.20 -22.65 -2.44
N ASN A 241 4.80 -22.48 -1.17
CA ASN A 241 5.34 -21.44 -0.32
C ASN A 241 6.84 -21.68 -0.03
N GLU A 242 7.69 -20.94 -0.75
CA GLU A 242 9.15 -21.09 -0.68
C GLU A 242 9.71 -20.71 0.69
N PHE A 243 9.05 -19.82 1.41
CA PHE A 243 9.50 -19.35 2.72
C PHE A 243 9.28 -20.40 3.80
N ALA A 244 8.11 -21.04 3.81
CA ALA A 244 7.84 -22.16 4.71
C ALA A 244 8.79 -23.35 4.43
N GLU A 245 9.03 -23.65 3.15
CA GLU A 245 9.98 -24.70 2.77
C GLU A 245 11.41 -24.39 3.22
N ALA A 246 11.85 -23.15 3.01
CA ALA A 246 13.14 -22.70 3.49
C ALA A 246 13.25 -22.76 5.02
N GLY A 247 12.16 -22.46 5.73
CA GLY A 247 12.05 -22.58 7.19
C GLY A 247 12.26 -24.02 7.66
N LEU A 248 11.51 -24.99 7.12
CA LEU A 248 11.71 -26.41 7.44
C LEU A 248 13.13 -26.88 7.14
N LYS A 249 13.69 -26.48 6.00
CA LYS A 249 15.07 -26.85 5.64
C LYS A 249 16.10 -26.29 6.60
N ARG A 250 16.00 -25.01 7.00
CA ARG A 250 16.87 -24.41 8.04
C ARG A 250 16.77 -25.17 9.35
N LEU A 251 15.56 -25.58 9.69
CA LEU A 251 15.27 -26.37 10.87
C LEU A 251 15.49 -27.88 10.64
N GLY A 252 16.09 -28.36 9.55
CA GLY A 252 16.34 -29.79 9.33
C GLY A 252 15.09 -30.68 9.44
N ALA A 253 13.90 -30.12 9.24
CA ALA A 253 12.61 -30.80 9.29
C ALA A 253 12.13 -31.13 7.87
N LYS A 254 11.26 -32.14 7.74
CA LYS A 254 10.67 -32.53 6.46
C LYS A 254 9.23 -32.02 6.35
N ARG A 255 8.77 -31.85 5.11
CA ARG A 255 7.33 -31.87 4.78
C ARG A 255 6.81 -33.24 5.22
N ASP A 256 5.81 -33.27 6.09
CA ASP A 256 5.18 -34.52 6.52
C ASP A 256 4.35 -35.14 5.39
#